data_AF-A0A521PPY4-F1
#
_entry.id   AF-A0A521PPY4-F1
#
_cell.length_a   1.000
_cell.length_b   1.000
_cell.length_c   1.000
_cell.angle_alpha   90.00
_cell.angle_beta   90.00
_cell.angle_gamma   90.00
#
_symmetry.space_group_name_H-M   'P 1'
#
loop_
_entity.id
_entity.type
_entity.pdbx_description
1 polymer ?
#
loop_
_entity_poly.entity_id
_entity_poly.type
_entity_poly.pdbx_seq_one_letter_code
_entity_poly.pdbx_strand_id
1 'polypeptide(L)' 'MSPDQSHRCTVQVKADGRPYLAFEPSTGDASSYSNSLFTLDLMPQVSVASAQRLCRTINAQLLGVSATVF' A
#
# COMPACT_ATOMS: atom_id res chain seq x y z
N MET A 1 20.68 11.92 -3.61
CA MET A 1 19.24 11.63 -3.41
C MET A 1 19.17 10.50 -2.41
N SER A 2 18.48 10.67 -1.28
CA SER A 2 18.20 9.52 -0.42
C SER A 2 17.13 8.66 -1.11
N PRO A 3 17.34 7.35 -1.29
CA PRO A 3 16.36 6.45 -1.89
C PRO A 3 15.17 6.17 -0.96
N ASP A 4 15.14 6.81 0.21
CA ASP A 4 14.17 6.51 1.26
C ASP A 4 12.83 7.22 1.02
N GLN A 5 11.98 6.57 0.22
CA GLN A 5 10.57 6.95 0.12
C GLN A 5 9.74 6.12 1.09
N SER A 6 9.20 6.77 2.12
CA SER A 6 8.21 6.15 3.01
C SER A 6 6.93 5.87 2.24
N HIS A 7 6.40 4.65 2.35
CA HIS A 7 5.14 4.24 1.74
C HIS A 7 4.09 3.96 2.82
N ARG A 8 2.82 4.13 2.45
CA ARG A 8 1.67 3.69 3.23
C ARG A 8 0.85 2.68 2.45
N CYS A 9 0.31 1.70 3.16
CA CYS A 9 -0.70 0.78 2.65
C CYS A 9 -2.09 1.42 2.80
N THR A 10 -2.92 1.29 1.78
CA THR A 10 -4.34 1.67 1.78
C THR A 10 -5.19 0.50 1.31
N VAL A 11 -6.44 0.44 1.77
CA VAL A 11 -7.41 -0.52 1.25
C VAL A 11 -8.25 0.16 0.19
N GLN A 12 -8.32 -0.48 -0.96
CA GLN A 12 -9.17 -0.07 -2.07
C GLN A 12 -10.16 -1.20 -2.39
N VAL A 13 -11.26 -0.87 -3.04
CA VAL A 13 -12.31 -1.82 -3.40
C VAL A 13 -12.54 -1.74 -4.90
N LYS A 14 -12.49 -2.89 -5.57
CA LYS A 14 -12.78 -3.00 -7.00
C LYS A 14 -14.28 -2.79 -7.27
N ALA A 15 -14.63 -2.57 -8.54
CA ALA A 15 -16.03 -2.45 -8.96
C ALA A 15 -16.88 -3.69 -8.62
N ASP A 16 -16.25 -4.85 -8.47
CA ASP A 16 -16.90 -6.11 -8.08
C ASP A 16 -16.98 -6.33 -6.55
N GLY A 17 -16.60 -5.35 -5.75
CA GLY A 17 -16.64 -5.40 -4.29
C GLY A 17 -15.46 -6.10 -3.62
N ARG A 18 -14.50 -6.66 -4.39
CA ARG A 18 -13.32 -7.30 -3.81
C ARG A 18 -12.29 -6.28 -3.31
N PRO A 19 -11.75 -6.43 -2.10
CA PRO A 19 -10.72 -5.54 -1.60
C PRO A 19 -9.35 -5.88 -2.21
N TYR A 20 -8.52 -4.85 -2.39
CA TYR A 20 -7.09 -4.98 -2.68
C TYR A 20 -6.30 -3.97 -1.84
N LEU A 21 -5.01 -4.24 -1.66
CA LEU A 21 -4.10 -3.33 -0.97
C LEU A 21 -3.35 -2.50 -2.00
N ALA A 22 -3.29 -1.19 -1.82
CA ALA A 22 -2.47 -0.29 -2.62
C ALA A 22 -1.39 0.34 -1.75
N PHE A 23 -0.16 0.40 -2.26
CA PHE A 23 0.97 1.00 -1.58
C PHE A 23 1.37 2.27 -2.32
N GLU A 24 1.33 3.39 -1.61
CA GLU A 24 1.56 4.72 -2.18
C GLU A 24 2.56 5.51 -1.31
N PRO A 25 3.33 6.44 -1.90
CA PRO A 25 4.21 7.33 -1.13
C PRO A 25 3.43 8.11 -0.06
N SER A 26 4.03 8.23 1.13
CA SER A 26 3.42 8.91 2.27
C SER A 26 3.41 10.44 2.09
N THR A 27 4.43 11.01 1.45
CA THR A 27 4.46 12.43 1.08
C THR A 27 3.89 12.56 -0.33
N GLY A 28 3.00 13.53 -0.55
CA GLY A 28 2.41 13.82 -1.87
C GLY A 28 3.43 14.35 -2.90
N ASP A 29 4.73 14.17 -2.63
CA ASP A 29 5.78 14.40 -3.59
C ASP A 29 5.60 13.39 -4.72
N ALA A 30 5.51 13.91 -5.94
CA ALA A 30 5.58 13.07 -7.13
C ALA A 30 6.86 12.24 -7.00
N SER A 31 6.71 10.94 -6.80
CA SER A 31 7.88 10.07 -6.77
C SER A 31 8.65 10.33 -8.05
N SER A 32 9.95 10.59 -7.93
CA SER A 32 10.88 10.62 -9.07
C SER A 32 10.75 9.36 -9.94
N TYR A 33 10.17 8.30 -9.36
CA TYR A 33 9.63 7.13 -10.02
C TYR A 33 8.13 7.32 -10.24
N SER A 34 7.76 7.82 -11.42
CA SER A 34 6.38 8.03 -11.88
C SER A 34 5.49 6.75 -11.92
N ASN A 35 5.91 5.62 -11.33
CA ASN A 35 5.32 4.29 -11.56
C ASN A 35 5.12 3.37 -10.34
N SER A 36 5.53 3.73 -9.13
CA SER A 36 5.59 2.71 -8.05
C SER A 36 4.27 2.51 -7.28
N LEU A 37 3.13 2.61 -7.95
CA LEU A 37 1.84 2.24 -7.36
C LEU A 37 1.73 0.72 -7.39
N PHE A 38 2.20 0.08 -6.31
CA PHE A 38 2.17 -1.36 -6.17
C PHE A 38 0.84 -1.78 -5.54
N THR A 39 0.15 -2.73 -6.18
CA THR A 39 -1.14 -3.25 -5.69
C THR A 39 -1.07 -4.76 -5.46
N LEU A 40 -1.66 -5.22 -4.36
CA LEU A 40 -1.85 -6.64 -4.06
C LEU A 40 -3.34 -6.99 -4.03
N ASP A 41 -3.75 -7.83 -4.98
CA ASP A 41 -5.08 -8.43 -4.95
C ASP A 41 -5.17 -9.45 -3.82
N LEU A 42 -6.22 -9.32 -3.00
CA LEU A 42 -6.50 -10.27 -1.92
C LEU A 42 -7.33 -11.44 -2.45
N MET A 43 -7.25 -12.57 -1.76
CA MET A 43 -8.04 -13.73 -2.14
C MET A 43 -9.56 -13.43 -2.06
N PRO A 44 -10.40 -14.05 -2.91
CA PRO A 44 -11.82 -13.70 -3.04
C PRO A 44 -12.63 -13.76 -1.74
N GLN A 45 -12.25 -14.61 -0.79
CA GLN A 45 -12.92 -14.76 0.50
C GLN A 45 -12.57 -13.67 1.53
N VAL A 46 -11.61 -12.80 1.23
CA VAL A 46 -11.19 -11.76 2.16
C VAL A 46 -12.20 -10.63 2.14
N SER A 47 -12.84 -10.38 3.28
CA SER A 47 -13.76 -9.25 3.46
C SER A 47 -13.02 -7.92 3.57
N VAL A 48 -13.69 -6.83 3.23
CA VAL A 48 -13.16 -5.46 3.38
C VAL A 48 -12.71 -5.19 4.83
N ALA A 49 -13.46 -5.66 5.82
CA ALA A 49 -13.09 -5.50 7.23
C ALA A 49 -11.79 -6.25 7.59
N SER A 50 -11.57 -7.44 7.03
CA SER A 50 -10.30 -8.17 7.18
C SER A 50 -9.15 -7.46 6.45
N ALA A 51 -9.39 -6.95 5.25
CA ALA A 51 -8.40 -6.16 4.50
C ALA A 51 -7.99 -4.90 5.28
N GLN A 52 -8.94 -4.19 5.90
CA GLN A 52 -8.66 -3.02 6.73
C GLN A 52 -7.85 -3.36 7.99
N ARG A 53 -8.12 -4.49 8.63
CA ARG A 53 -7.30 -4.97 9.75
C ARG A 53 -5.87 -5.23 9.30
N LEU A 54 -5.70 -5.95 8.19
CA LEU A 54 -4.38 -6.25 7.62
C LEU A 54 -3.62 -4.97 7.26
N CYS A 55 -4.29 -4.03 6.58
CA CYS A 55 -3.71 -2.73 6.22
C CYS A 55 -3.21 -1.95 7.44
N ARG A 56 -3.98 -1.92 8.54
CA ARG A 56 -3.53 -1.31 9.80
C ARG A 56 -2.30 -2.00 10.38
N THR A 57 -2.29 -3.34 10.38
CA THR A 57 -1.12 -4.11 10.83
C THR A 57 0.11 -3.79 9.98
N ILE A 58 -0.02 -3.79 8.66
CA ILE A 58 1.07 -3.44 7.74
C ILE A 58 1.59 -2.03 8.05
N ASN A 59 0.71 -1.03 8.11
CA ASN A 59 1.12 0.36 8.39
C ASN A 59 1.81 0.53 9.74
N ALA A 60 1.36 -0.19 10.77
CA ALA A 60 2.02 -0.17 12.08
C ALA A 60 3.45 -0.74 12.03
N GLN A 61 3.71 -1.69 11.12
CA GLN A 61 5.03 -2.32 10.93
C GLN A 61 5.90 -1.58 9.91
N LEU A 62 5.29 -0.80 9.01
CA LEU A 62 6.01 0.02 8.01
C LEU A 62 6.44 1.39 8.55
N LEU A 63 5.99 1.79 9.74
CA LEU A 63 6.35 3.07 10.33
C LEU A 63 7.88 3.18 10.50
N GLY A 64 8.51 4.09 9.73
CA GLY A 64 9.96 4.29 9.75
C GLY A 64 10.77 3.33 8.86
N VAL A 65 10.11 2.52 8.02
CA VAL A 65 10.76 1.64 7.04
C VAL A 65 10.86 2.33 5.68
N SER A 66 12.03 2.22 5.05
CA SER A 66 12.31 2.66 3.70
C SER A 66 12.08 1.52 2.69
N ALA A 67 11.39 1.79 1.59
CA ALA A 67 11.19 0.82 0.52
C ALA A 67 12.33 0.92 -0.51
N THR A 68 13.07 -0.16 -0.71
CA THR A 68 14.07 -0.26 -1.79
C THR A 68 13.42 -0.87 -3.03
N VAL A 69 13.46 -0.13 -4.15
CA VAL A 69 13.02 -0.60 -5.47
C VAL A 69 14.28 -1.02 -6.26
N PHE A 70 14.31 -2.25 -6.77
CA PHE A 70 15.39 -2.77 -7.64
C PHE A 70 14.96 -2.78 -9.10
#